data_AF-A0A2T6CCU1-F1
#
_entry.id   AF-A0A2T6CCU1-F1
#
_cell.length_a   1.000
_cell.length_b   1.000
_cell.length_c   1.000
_cell.angle_alpha   90.00
_cell.angle_beta   90.00
_cell.angle_gamma   90.00
#
_symmetry.space_group_name_H-M   'P 1'
#
loop_
_entity.id
_entity.type
_entity.pdbx_description
1 polymer ?
#
loop_
_entity_poly.entity_id
_entity_poly.type
_entity_poly.pdbx_seq_one_letter_code
_entity_poly.pdbx_strand_id
1 'polypeptide(L)'
;MADILSLTAPSDTSKPIQFWQLYSVLGQDPIVEIVQRFYQRVFEQDDWFKSVFERVGGINHHINTQASMWIDVMGGGPYYHGAEFRLNFHHTHNAMALMNDKGAGLWSRLMLETLDASSHLMADDPRVRTSINTFLSFFMGKYAEDFQFENRSFFGETNSAYKRKINFMKMTEQAIAALSEDELSAALTDRGVDVSQYEGKVAKVNKALMM
;
A
#
# COMPACT_ATOMS: atom_id res chain seq x y z
N MET A 1 5.26 -9.54 -15.43
CA MET A 1 5.34 -8.08 -15.64
C MET A 1 4.01 -7.53 -16.14
N ALA A 2 3.39 -8.09 -17.18
CA ALA A 2 2.05 -7.65 -17.65
C ALA A 2 1.03 -7.59 -16.51
N ASP A 3 0.92 -8.66 -15.70
CA ASP A 3 -0.02 -8.72 -14.57
C ASP A 3 0.22 -7.66 -13.48
N ILE A 4 1.39 -7.03 -13.40
CA ILE A 4 1.70 -6.04 -12.35
C ILE A 4 1.47 -4.61 -12.85
N LEU A 5 1.72 -4.38 -14.14
CA LEU A 5 1.46 -3.10 -14.79
C LEU A 5 -0.01 -2.95 -15.22
N SER A 6 -0.84 -3.96 -14.94
CA SER A 6 -2.27 -4.01 -15.22
C SER A 6 -3.08 -3.45 -14.05
N LEU A 7 -4.23 -2.82 -14.34
CA LEU A 7 -5.27 -2.50 -13.35
C LEU A 7 -6.19 -3.69 -13.07
N THR A 8 -6.14 -4.73 -13.91
CA THR A 8 -6.88 -5.97 -13.71
C THR A 8 -6.04 -6.95 -12.89
N ALA A 9 -6.62 -7.44 -11.79
CA ALA A 9 -6.02 -8.45 -10.93
C ALA A 9 -5.81 -9.78 -11.68
N PRO A 10 -4.74 -10.54 -11.34
CA PRO A 10 -4.50 -11.84 -11.95
C PRO A 10 -5.57 -12.86 -11.54
N SER A 11 -6.06 -13.63 -12.53
CA SER A 11 -6.99 -14.74 -12.30
C SER A 11 -6.34 -15.92 -11.55
N ASP A 12 -5.02 -16.06 -11.65
CA ASP A 12 -4.23 -17.02 -10.89
C ASP A 12 -4.16 -16.61 -9.41
N THR A 13 -4.82 -17.39 -8.55
CA THR A 13 -4.93 -17.15 -7.10
C THR A 13 -3.61 -17.33 -6.35
N SER A 14 -2.58 -17.92 -6.97
CA SER A 14 -1.23 -17.97 -6.39
C SER A 14 -0.49 -16.64 -6.48
N LYS A 15 -0.97 -15.72 -7.33
CA LYS A 15 -0.38 -14.38 -7.48
C LYS A 15 -1.08 -13.37 -6.58
N PRO A 16 -0.32 -12.49 -5.91
CA PRO A 16 -0.90 -11.43 -5.10
C PRO A 16 -1.65 -10.41 -5.96
N ILE A 17 -2.72 -9.84 -5.42
CA ILE A 17 -3.40 -8.68 -5.99
C ILE A 17 -2.61 -7.44 -5.56
N GLN A 18 -2.10 -6.64 -6.50
CA GLN A 18 -1.50 -5.36 -6.14
C GLN A 18 -2.60 -4.36 -5.76
N PHE A 19 -2.36 -3.45 -4.82
CA PHE A 19 -3.46 -2.62 -4.33
C PHE A 19 -4.09 -1.73 -5.41
N TRP A 20 -3.35 -1.36 -6.46
CA TRP A 20 -3.88 -0.64 -7.63
C TRP A 20 -4.74 -1.49 -8.58
N GLN A 21 -5.01 -2.74 -8.20
CA GLN A 21 -5.86 -3.68 -8.92
C GLN A 21 -7.13 -4.02 -8.14
N LEU A 22 -7.24 -3.56 -6.89
CA LEU A 22 -8.34 -3.90 -5.99
C LEU A 22 -9.70 -3.50 -6.58
N TYR A 23 -9.77 -2.41 -7.33
CA TYR A 23 -11.00 -1.97 -7.98
C TYR A 23 -11.54 -3.02 -8.98
N SER A 24 -10.66 -3.72 -9.68
CA SER A 24 -11.07 -4.76 -10.65
C SER A 24 -11.72 -5.99 -10.00
N VAL A 25 -11.58 -6.14 -8.68
CA VAL A 25 -12.14 -7.27 -7.90
C VAL A 25 -13.30 -6.81 -7.02
N LEU A 26 -13.15 -5.69 -6.31
CA LEU A 26 -14.16 -5.16 -5.40
C LEU A 26 -15.25 -4.36 -6.12
N GLY A 27 -14.89 -3.61 -7.15
CA GLY A 27 -15.75 -2.56 -7.68
C GLY A 27 -15.96 -1.40 -6.69
N GLN A 28 -16.90 -0.53 -7.02
CA GLN A 28 -17.12 0.72 -6.28
C GLN A 28 -17.86 0.52 -4.95
N ASP A 29 -18.97 -0.22 -4.96
CA ASP A 29 -19.89 -0.26 -3.82
C ASP A 29 -19.24 -0.81 -2.53
N PRO A 30 -18.49 -1.93 -2.57
CA PRO A 30 -17.77 -2.40 -1.38
C PRO A 30 -16.74 -1.40 -0.86
N ILE A 31 -16.02 -0.69 -1.74
CA ILE A 31 -15.04 0.33 -1.34
C ILE A 31 -15.73 1.49 -0.61
N VAL A 32 -16.82 2.01 -1.19
CA VAL A 32 -17.60 3.10 -0.60
C VAL A 32 -18.19 2.66 0.74
N GLU A 33 -18.72 1.44 0.84
CA GLU A 33 -19.33 0.95 2.07
C GLU A 33 -18.31 0.76 3.20
N ILE A 34 -17.10 0.25 2.90
CA ILE A 34 -16.00 0.18 3.89
C ILE A 34 -15.66 1.57 4.43
N VAL A 35 -15.48 2.55 3.55
CA VAL A 35 -15.15 3.93 3.95
C VAL A 35 -16.30 4.58 4.72
N GLN A 36 -17.55 4.32 4.34
CA GLN A 36 -18.73 4.78 5.07
C GLN A 36 -18.75 4.23 6.50
N ARG A 37 -18.58 2.92 6.66
CA ARG A 37 -18.55 2.27 7.98
C ARG A 37 -17.40 2.80 8.83
N PHE A 38 -16.24 3.05 8.22
CA PHE A 38 -15.10 3.67 8.90
C PHE A 38 -15.46 5.05 9.45
N TYR A 39 -16.03 5.93 8.63
CA TYR A 39 -16.38 7.28 9.09
C TYR A 39 -17.53 7.31 10.08
N GLN A 40 -18.46 6.36 10.05
CA GLN A 40 -19.44 6.19 11.13
C GLN A 40 -18.72 5.99 12.46
N ARG A 41 -17.73 5.09 12.52
CA ARG A 41 -16.92 4.88 13.73
C ARG A 41 -16.13 6.12 14.15
N VAL A 42 -15.55 6.84 13.19
CA VAL A 42 -14.82 8.10 13.45
C VAL A 42 -15.73 9.14 14.11
N PHE A 43 -16.96 9.29 13.60
CA PHE A 43 -17.92 10.28 14.11
C PHE A 43 -18.62 9.86 15.42
N GLU A 44 -18.47 8.61 15.84
CA GLU A 44 -18.88 8.12 17.16
C GLU A 44 -17.81 8.38 18.24
N GLN A 45 -16.61 8.85 17.89
CA GLN A 45 -15.55 9.12 18.86
C GLN A 45 -15.73 10.43 19.63
N ASP A 46 -15.01 10.54 20.75
CA ASP A 46 -14.95 11.74 21.57
C ASP A 46 -14.45 12.98 20.79
N ASP A 47 -14.83 14.15 21.28
CA ASP A 47 -14.62 15.43 20.59
C ASP A 47 -13.15 15.74 20.29
N TRP A 48 -12.20 15.28 21.10
CA TRP A 48 -10.77 15.50 20.83
C TRP A 48 -10.32 14.91 19.49
N PHE A 49 -10.98 13.85 19.02
CA PHE A 49 -10.71 13.19 17.74
C PHE A 49 -11.71 13.66 16.67
N LYS A 50 -13.01 13.50 16.93
CA LYS A 50 -14.09 13.80 15.98
C LYS A 50 -14.08 15.27 15.52
N SER A 51 -13.82 16.23 16.43
CA SER A 51 -13.86 17.65 16.08
C SER A 51 -12.82 18.08 15.04
N VAL A 52 -11.74 17.29 14.87
CA VAL A 52 -10.76 17.53 13.80
C VAL A 52 -11.39 17.30 12.43
N PHE A 53 -12.24 16.28 12.30
CA PHE A 53 -12.99 15.99 11.07
C PHE A 53 -14.15 16.97 10.87
N GLU A 54 -14.94 17.25 11.91
CA GLU A 54 -16.10 18.15 11.82
C GLU A 54 -15.75 19.55 11.35
N ARG A 55 -14.57 20.07 11.75
CA ARG A 55 -14.08 21.38 11.31
C ARG A 55 -13.85 21.48 9.80
N VAL A 56 -13.61 20.34 9.14
CA VAL A 56 -13.39 20.27 7.69
C VAL A 56 -14.72 20.10 6.95
N GLY A 57 -15.62 19.28 7.50
CA GLY A 57 -16.92 19.01 6.90
C GLY A 57 -17.67 17.89 7.62
N GLY A 58 -18.96 17.74 7.28
CA GLY A 58 -19.78 16.65 7.80
C GLY A 58 -19.37 15.27 7.29
N ILE A 59 -19.91 14.22 7.89
CA ILE A 59 -19.53 12.82 7.60
C ILE A 59 -19.54 12.48 6.10
N ASN A 60 -20.54 12.92 5.34
CA ASN A 60 -20.64 12.65 3.90
C ASN A 60 -19.50 13.29 3.09
N HIS A 61 -18.97 14.44 3.51
CA HIS A 61 -17.82 15.05 2.86
C HIS A 61 -16.59 14.13 2.94
N HIS A 62 -16.37 13.56 4.13
CA HIS A 62 -15.24 12.68 4.40
C HIS A 62 -15.38 11.33 3.69
N ILE A 63 -16.58 10.74 3.72
CA ILE A 63 -16.88 9.51 3.00
C ILE A 63 -16.58 9.68 1.52
N ASN A 64 -17.16 10.71 0.88
CA ASN A 64 -16.97 10.96 -0.53
C ASN A 64 -15.49 11.20 -0.87
N THR A 65 -14.79 12.01 -0.07
CA THR A 65 -13.39 12.38 -0.33
C THR A 65 -12.45 11.19 -0.20
N GLN A 66 -12.58 10.38 0.86
CA GLN A 66 -11.71 9.22 1.07
C GLN A 66 -12.07 8.06 0.14
N ALA A 67 -13.35 7.82 -0.13
CA ALA A 67 -13.77 6.79 -1.08
C ALA A 67 -13.27 7.12 -2.49
N SER A 68 -13.37 8.37 -2.93
CA SER A 68 -12.75 8.84 -4.17
C SER A 68 -11.25 8.55 -4.21
N MET A 69 -10.52 8.81 -3.12
CA MET A 69 -9.08 8.52 -3.02
C MET A 69 -8.80 7.01 -3.14
N TRP A 70 -9.56 6.18 -2.44
CA TRP A 70 -9.41 4.73 -2.50
C TRP A 70 -9.69 4.21 -3.91
N ILE A 71 -10.80 4.61 -4.53
CA ILE A 71 -11.17 4.19 -5.88
C ILE A 71 -10.08 4.56 -6.89
N ASP A 72 -9.54 5.78 -6.81
CA ASP A 72 -8.48 6.24 -7.72
C ASP A 72 -7.22 5.40 -7.56
N VAL A 73 -6.70 5.28 -6.34
CA VAL A 73 -5.48 4.51 -6.06
C VAL A 73 -5.66 3.03 -6.34
N MET A 74 -6.88 2.49 -6.18
CA MET A 74 -7.20 1.07 -6.41
C MET A 74 -7.45 0.73 -7.89
N GLY A 75 -7.37 1.69 -8.80
CA GLY A 75 -7.44 1.47 -10.25
C GLY A 75 -8.81 1.73 -10.88
N GLY A 76 -9.72 2.42 -10.18
CA GLY A 76 -11.05 2.76 -10.70
C GLY A 76 -11.08 3.94 -11.67
N GLY A 77 -10.00 4.73 -11.73
CA GLY A 77 -9.89 5.93 -12.58
C GLY A 77 -9.79 7.21 -11.75
N PRO A 78 -9.73 8.40 -12.39
CA PRO A 78 -9.32 9.65 -11.75
C PRO A 78 -10.45 10.29 -10.91
N TYR A 79 -10.88 9.60 -9.86
CA TYR A 79 -11.93 10.06 -8.94
C TYR A 79 -11.41 11.05 -7.89
N TYR A 80 -10.10 11.14 -7.65
CA TYR A 80 -9.52 11.99 -6.61
C TYR A 80 -8.66 13.13 -7.17
N HIS A 81 -9.33 14.26 -7.43
CA HIS A 81 -8.66 15.45 -7.94
C HIS A 81 -7.60 15.99 -6.97
N GLY A 82 -6.43 16.34 -7.52
CA GLY A 82 -5.30 16.91 -6.79
C GLY A 82 -4.35 15.89 -6.16
N ALA A 83 -4.68 14.60 -6.21
CA ALA A 83 -3.81 13.48 -5.87
C ALA A 83 -2.97 13.71 -4.59
N GLU A 84 -1.66 13.46 -4.65
CA GLU A 84 -0.73 13.60 -3.54
C GLU A 84 -0.71 15.01 -2.93
N PHE A 85 -0.78 16.06 -3.75
CA PHE A 85 -0.79 17.44 -3.26
C PHE A 85 -1.98 17.70 -2.33
N ARG A 86 -3.18 17.29 -2.75
CA ARG A 86 -4.40 17.46 -1.95
C ARG A 86 -4.33 16.63 -0.66
N LEU A 87 -3.77 15.42 -0.74
CA LEU A 87 -3.62 14.54 0.41
C LEU A 87 -2.64 15.11 1.44
N ASN A 88 -1.49 15.62 1.00
CA ASN A 88 -0.54 16.31 1.87
C ASN A 88 -1.17 17.58 2.46
N PHE A 89 -1.83 18.40 1.64
CA PHE A 89 -2.50 19.60 2.13
C PHE A 89 -3.50 19.28 3.24
N HIS A 90 -4.32 18.24 3.06
CA HIS A 90 -5.28 17.80 4.07
C HIS A 90 -4.58 17.40 5.38
N HIS A 91 -3.55 16.55 5.34
CA HIS A 91 -2.87 16.14 6.57
C HIS A 91 -2.12 17.30 7.25
N THR A 92 -1.50 18.17 6.47
CA THR A 92 -0.69 19.29 6.99
C THR A 92 -1.55 20.43 7.53
N HIS A 93 -2.73 20.70 6.95
CA HIS A 93 -3.51 21.89 7.29
C HIS A 93 -4.83 21.58 8.00
N ASN A 94 -5.44 20.44 7.70
CA ASN A 94 -6.77 20.11 8.19
C ASN A 94 -6.74 19.06 9.31
N ALA A 95 -5.86 18.06 9.20
CA ALA A 95 -5.77 16.94 10.14
C ALA A 95 -4.52 16.94 11.02
N MET A 96 -3.70 18.00 10.99
CA MET A 96 -2.40 18.06 11.70
C MET A 96 -2.50 17.70 13.19
N ALA A 97 -3.60 18.06 13.85
CA ALA A 97 -3.86 17.73 15.25
C ALA A 97 -3.91 16.22 15.55
N LEU A 98 -4.13 15.39 14.52
CA LEU A 98 -4.15 13.93 14.60
C LEU A 98 -2.93 13.25 13.95
N MET A 99 -2.03 14.02 13.33
CA MET A 99 -0.80 13.50 12.71
C MET A 99 0.28 13.25 13.79
N ASN A 100 -0.04 12.40 14.76
CA ASN A 100 0.82 12.00 15.89
C ASN A 100 0.46 10.58 16.34
N ASP A 101 1.25 10.01 17.26
CA ASP A 101 1.07 8.63 17.74
C ASP A 101 -0.36 8.33 18.23
N LYS A 102 -0.96 9.27 18.97
CA LYS A 102 -2.30 9.08 19.56
C LYS A 102 -3.38 9.06 18.47
N GLY A 103 -3.33 10.03 17.55
CA GLY A 103 -4.28 10.12 16.43
C GLY A 103 -4.13 8.95 15.47
N ALA A 104 -2.90 8.64 15.05
CA ALA A 104 -2.59 7.52 14.16
C ALA A 104 -2.98 6.17 14.78
N GLY A 105 -2.74 5.98 16.08
CA GLY A 105 -3.13 4.78 16.81
C GLY A 105 -4.65 4.58 16.83
N LEU A 106 -5.41 5.63 17.14
CA LEU A 106 -6.87 5.56 17.13
C LEU A 106 -7.41 5.31 15.71
N TRP A 107 -6.93 6.06 14.72
CA TRP A 107 -7.34 5.90 13.32
C TRP A 107 -7.11 4.45 12.84
N SER A 108 -5.92 3.90 13.10
CA SER A 108 -5.55 2.54 12.69
C SER A 108 -6.46 1.49 13.34
N ARG A 109 -6.76 1.64 14.64
CA ARG A 109 -7.67 0.75 15.37
C ARG A 109 -9.07 0.77 14.77
N LEU A 110 -9.63 1.96 14.53
CA LEU A 110 -10.98 2.10 13.96
C LEU A 110 -11.06 1.52 12.54
N MET A 111 -10.02 1.71 11.73
CA MET A 111 -9.94 1.11 10.40
C MET A 111 -9.85 -0.42 10.48
N LEU A 112 -9.03 -0.98 11.37
CA LEU A 112 -8.96 -2.43 11.57
C LEU A 112 -10.31 -3.01 11.98
N GLU A 113 -10.97 -2.44 12.99
CA GLU A 113 -12.30 -2.84 13.46
C GLU A 113 -13.35 -2.74 12.35
N THR A 114 -13.23 -1.75 11.47
CA THR A 114 -14.09 -1.61 10.29
C THR A 114 -13.90 -2.76 9.33
N LEU A 115 -12.65 -3.08 9.00
CA LEU A 115 -12.33 -4.13 8.04
C LEU A 115 -12.73 -5.51 8.56
N ASP A 116 -12.55 -5.78 9.86
CA ASP A 116 -12.97 -7.03 10.49
C ASP A 116 -14.50 -7.18 10.48
N ALA A 117 -15.22 -6.13 10.86
CA ALA A 117 -16.69 -6.11 10.82
C ALA A 117 -17.27 -6.14 9.40
N SER A 118 -16.48 -5.72 8.40
CA SER A 118 -16.86 -5.66 6.98
C SER A 118 -16.25 -6.80 6.18
N SER A 119 -15.79 -7.88 6.83
CA SER A 119 -15.17 -9.04 6.16
C SER A 119 -16.03 -9.64 5.04
N HIS A 120 -17.35 -9.61 5.18
CA HIS A 120 -18.30 -10.04 4.15
C HIS A 120 -18.19 -9.26 2.83
N LEU A 121 -17.75 -8.00 2.85
CA LEU A 121 -17.52 -7.19 1.64
C LEU A 121 -16.24 -7.59 0.88
N MET A 122 -15.42 -8.47 1.45
CA MET A 122 -14.12 -8.89 0.92
C MET A 122 -14.01 -10.42 0.83
N ALA A 123 -15.10 -11.16 1.02
CA ALA A 123 -15.07 -12.61 1.24
C ALA A 123 -14.84 -13.43 -0.05
N ASP A 124 -15.14 -12.86 -1.22
CA ASP A 124 -15.10 -13.60 -2.49
C ASP A 124 -13.68 -13.97 -2.95
N ASP A 125 -12.68 -13.17 -2.56
CA ASP A 125 -11.28 -13.44 -2.85
C ASP A 125 -10.41 -13.16 -1.61
N PRO A 126 -9.79 -14.20 -1.00
CA PRO A 126 -9.03 -14.06 0.24
C PRO A 126 -7.82 -13.13 0.10
N ARG A 127 -7.36 -12.86 -1.12
CA ARG A 127 -6.23 -11.95 -1.39
C ARG A 127 -6.61 -10.49 -1.12
N VAL A 128 -7.89 -10.14 -1.22
CA VAL A 128 -8.38 -8.75 -1.09
C VAL A 128 -8.00 -8.13 0.25
N ARG A 129 -8.21 -8.85 1.36
CA ARG A 129 -7.86 -8.36 2.71
C ARG A 129 -6.37 -8.04 2.82
N THR A 130 -5.51 -8.97 2.40
CA THR A 130 -4.04 -8.80 2.40
C THR A 130 -3.60 -7.62 1.53
N SER A 131 -4.27 -7.40 0.39
CA SER A 131 -4.00 -6.27 -0.49
C SER A 131 -4.44 -4.92 0.09
N ILE A 132 -5.58 -4.86 0.78
CA ILE A 132 -6.00 -3.67 1.53
C ILE A 132 -5.03 -3.38 2.68
N ASN A 133 -4.57 -4.41 3.40
CA ASN A 133 -3.57 -4.25 4.45
C ASN A 133 -2.25 -3.68 3.90
N THR A 134 -1.87 -4.11 2.69
CA THR A 134 -0.69 -3.59 1.98
C THR A 134 -0.84 -2.11 1.66
N PHE A 135 -2.01 -1.72 1.12
CA PHE A 135 -2.36 -0.34 0.84
C PHE A 135 -2.29 0.55 2.09
N LEU A 136 -2.96 0.13 3.17
CA LEU A 136 -3.01 0.90 4.42
C LEU A 136 -1.63 1.01 5.07
N SER A 137 -0.86 -0.08 5.09
CA SER A 137 0.50 -0.10 5.62
C SER A 137 1.43 0.82 4.84
N PHE A 138 1.31 0.85 3.50
CA PHE A 138 2.09 1.75 2.66
C PHE A 138 1.82 3.22 2.99
N PHE A 139 0.54 3.62 3.05
CA PHE A 139 0.17 5.01 3.35
C PHE A 139 0.50 5.41 4.80
N MET A 140 0.27 4.55 5.79
CA MET A 140 0.65 4.89 7.16
C MET A 140 2.17 5.00 7.31
N GLY A 141 2.94 4.11 6.67
CA GLY A 141 4.39 4.21 6.68
C GLY A 141 4.88 5.56 6.13
N LYS A 142 4.30 6.00 5.02
CA LYS A 142 4.57 7.33 4.46
C LYS A 142 4.22 8.44 5.44
N TYR A 143 3.04 8.40 6.07
CA TYR A 143 2.63 9.45 7.00
C TYR A 143 3.46 9.46 8.29
N ALA A 144 3.85 8.29 8.79
CA ALA A 144 4.74 8.18 9.94
C ALA A 144 6.08 8.86 9.67
N GLU A 145 6.63 8.68 8.46
CA GLU A 145 7.83 9.37 8.00
C GLU A 145 7.59 10.89 7.85
N ASP A 146 6.55 11.30 7.13
CA ASP A 146 6.26 12.72 6.87
C ASP A 146 5.99 13.52 8.16
N PHE A 147 5.33 12.92 9.14
CA PHE A 147 4.87 13.59 10.37
C PHE A 147 5.59 13.15 11.64
N GLN A 148 6.62 12.29 11.51
CA GLN A 148 7.53 11.89 12.59
C GLN A 148 6.81 11.24 13.80
N PHE A 149 5.83 10.39 13.53
CA PHE A 149 5.21 9.53 14.55
C PHE A 149 5.64 8.06 14.35
N GLU A 150 5.53 7.24 15.38
CA GLU A 150 5.92 5.84 15.31
C GLU A 150 4.91 5.05 14.45
N ASN A 151 5.40 4.37 13.40
CA ASN A 151 4.56 3.51 12.59
C ASN A 151 4.19 2.23 13.36
N ARG A 152 3.14 2.31 14.17
CA ARG A 152 2.57 1.18 14.91
C ARG A 152 1.47 0.46 14.14
N SER A 153 1.28 0.71 12.84
CA SER A 153 0.16 0.11 12.11
C SER A 153 0.17 -1.42 12.16
N PHE A 154 -0.99 -1.98 12.51
CA PHE A 154 -1.24 -3.42 12.60
C PHE A 154 -2.50 -3.79 11.81
N PHE A 155 -2.45 -3.66 10.48
CA PHE A 155 -3.60 -4.03 9.65
C PHE A 155 -3.71 -5.54 9.38
N GLY A 156 -2.67 -6.31 9.71
CA GLY A 156 -2.55 -7.75 9.48
C GLY A 156 -1.51 -8.07 8.41
N GLU A 157 -1.59 -9.27 7.83
CA GLU A 157 -0.67 -9.72 6.79
C GLU A 157 -0.73 -8.82 5.55
N THR A 158 0.44 -8.56 4.95
CA THR A 158 0.59 -7.77 3.72
C THR A 158 1.20 -8.61 2.61
N ASN A 159 1.01 -8.17 1.37
CA ASN A 159 1.70 -8.76 0.23
C ASN A 159 3.20 -8.54 0.40
N SER A 160 3.97 -9.57 0.08
CA SER A 160 5.41 -9.44 -0.02
C SER A 160 5.78 -8.40 -1.08
N ALA A 161 6.85 -7.65 -0.83
CA ALA A 161 7.40 -6.73 -1.82
C ALA A 161 7.63 -7.45 -3.15
N TYR A 162 7.20 -6.83 -4.24
CA TYR A 162 7.40 -7.42 -5.56
C TYR A 162 8.90 -7.54 -5.85
N LYS A 163 9.36 -8.77 -6.07
CA LYS A 163 10.73 -9.05 -6.50
C LYS A 163 10.74 -9.24 -8.01
N ARG A 164 11.36 -8.30 -8.74
CA ARG A 164 11.61 -8.45 -10.17
C ARG A 164 12.53 -9.65 -10.38
N LYS A 165 12.08 -10.64 -11.15
CA LYS A 165 12.96 -11.74 -11.58
C LYS A 165 14.07 -11.18 -12.48
N ILE A 166 15.28 -11.10 -11.95
CA ILE A 166 16.48 -10.68 -12.68
C ILE A 166 16.88 -11.82 -13.62
N ASN A 167 17.11 -11.50 -14.89
CA ASN A 167 17.64 -12.43 -15.88
C ASN A 167 18.89 -11.84 -16.53
N PHE A 168 20.05 -12.20 -15.98
CA PHE A 168 21.35 -11.71 -16.46
C PHE A 168 21.53 -11.91 -17.97
N MET A 169 21.09 -13.05 -18.52
CA MET A 169 21.15 -13.36 -19.97
C MET A 169 20.37 -12.40 -20.86
N LYS A 170 19.41 -11.66 -20.30
CA LYS A 170 18.56 -10.70 -21.04
C LYS A 170 18.86 -9.25 -20.67
N MET A 171 19.91 -9.00 -19.90
CA MET A 171 20.31 -7.68 -19.44
C MET A 171 21.60 -7.24 -20.12
N THR A 172 21.75 -5.93 -20.33
CA THR A 172 23.03 -5.36 -20.76
C THR A 172 24.00 -5.30 -19.59
N GLU A 173 25.29 -5.18 -19.88
CA GLU A 173 26.32 -5.00 -18.85
C GLU A 173 26.03 -3.81 -17.93
N GLN A 174 25.62 -2.68 -18.52
CA GLN A 174 25.22 -1.48 -17.79
C GLN A 174 24.03 -1.75 -16.86
N ALA A 175 23.03 -2.52 -17.31
CA ALA A 175 21.88 -2.86 -16.50
C ALA A 175 22.23 -3.81 -15.34
N ILE A 176 23.21 -4.70 -15.53
CA ILE A 176 23.73 -5.59 -14.46
C ILE A 176 24.53 -4.77 -13.44
N ALA A 177 25.40 -3.87 -13.90
CA ALA A 177 26.18 -3.00 -13.02
C ALA A 177 25.32 -2.01 -12.21
N ALA A 178 24.14 -1.65 -12.73
CA ALA A 178 23.19 -0.78 -12.03
C ALA A 178 22.46 -1.46 -10.87
N LEU A 179 22.41 -2.80 -10.81
CA LEU A 179 21.79 -3.52 -9.70
C LEU A 179 22.52 -3.24 -8.38
N SER A 180 21.78 -3.25 -7.27
CA SER A 180 22.36 -3.26 -5.93
C SER A 180 23.10 -4.57 -5.64
N GLU A 181 23.98 -4.56 -4.64
CA GLU A 181 24.69 -5.77 -4.23
C GLU A 181 23.75 -6.88 -3.74
N ASP A 182 22.66 -6.50 -3.05
CA ASP A 182 21.64 -7.42 -2.57
C ASP A 182 20.84 -8.04 -3.71
N GLU A 183 20.47 -7.25 -4.72
CA GLU A 183 19.81 -7.75 -5.94
C GLU A 183 20.69 -8.75 -6.69
N LEU A 184 21.99 -8.45 -6.83
CA LEU A 184 22.95 -9.36 -7.45
C LEU A 184 23.09 -10.65 -6.65
N SER A 185 23.22 -10.54 -5.32
CA SER A 185 23.39 -11.69 -4.43
C SER A 185 22.16 -12.60 -4.46
N ALA A 186 20.96 -12.04 -4.37
CA ALA A 186 19.72 -12.79 -4.45
C ALA A 186 19.57 -13.48 -5.82
N ALA A 187 19.79 -12.76 -6.92
CA ALA A 187 19.60 -13.29 -8.26
C ALA A 187 20.63 -14.37 -8.66
N LEU A 188 21.86 -14.31 -8.12
CA LEU A 188 22.88 -15.34 -8.26
C LEU A 188 22.56 -16.56 -7.39
N THR A 189 22.13 -16.36 -6.15
CA THR A 189 21.72 -17.44 -5.23
C THR A 189 20.54 -18.23 -5.80
N ASP A 190 19.52 -17.55 -6.36
CA ASP A 190 18.38 -18.17 -7.04
C ASP A 190 18.78 -19.06 -8.22
N ARG A 191 20.02 -18.93 -8.71
CA ARG A 191 20.61 -19.73 -9.80
C ARG A 191 21.59 -20.79 -9.29
N GLY A 192 21.67 -21.01 -7.98
CA GLY A 192 22.58 -21.96 -7.36
C GLY A 192 24.04 -21.50 -7.31
N VAL A 193 24.31 -20.20 -7.50
CA VAL A 193 25.66 -19.66 -7.32
C VAL A 193 25.89 -19.40 -5.84
N ASP A 194 26.96 -19.97 -5.30
CA ASP A 194 27.44 -19.66 -3.95
C ASP A 194 28.05 -18.25 -3.92
N VAL A 195 27.25 -17.27 -3.49
CA VAL A 195 27.65 -15.86 -3.46
C VAL A 195 28.71 -15.54 -2.41
N SER A 196 28.98 -16.45 -1.46
CA SER A 196 30.04 -16.27 -0.46
C SER A 196 31.44 -16.21 -1.09
N GLN A 197 31.58 -16.77 -2.30
CA GLN A 197 32.84 -16.78 -3.07
C GLN A 197 33.10 -15.47 -3.83
N TYR A 198 32.15 -14.54 -3.85
CA TYR A 198 32.21 -13.31 -4.62
C TYR A 198 32.01 -12.11 -3.70
N GLU A 199 33.10 -11.62 -3.11
CA GLU A 199 33.04 -10.51 -2.16
C GLU A 199 32.86 -9.16 -2.87
N GLY A 200 31.85 -8.40 -2.40
CA GLY A 200 31.53 -7.07 -2.92
C GLY A 200 30.79 -7.07 -4.26
N LYS A 201 30.16 -5.93 -4.56
CA LYS A 201 29.38 -5.71 -5.78
C LYS A 201 30.13 -6.02 -7.07
N VAL A 202 31.40 -5.63 -7.20
CA VAL A 202 32.18 -5.80 -8.44
C VAL A 202 32.36 -7.28 -8.80
N ALA A 203 32.72 -8.13 -7.83
CA ALA A 203 32.89 -9.57 -8.07
C ALA A 203 31.57 -10.23 -8.50
N LYS A 204 30.46 -9.81 -7.88
CA LYS A 204 29.11 -10.29 -8.21
C LYS A 204 28.63 -9.82 -9.58
N VAL A 205 28.94 -8.59 -9.99
CA VAL A 205 28.69 -8.10 -11.36
C VAL A 205 29.46 -8.95 -12.37
N ASN A 206 30.75 -9.17 -12.14
CA ASN A 206 31.57 -9.99 -13.05
C ASN A 206 31.02 -11.42 -13.16
N LYS A 207 30.61 -12.03 -12.05
CA LYS A 207 29.99 -13.35 -12.07
C LYS A 207 28.67 -13.35 -12.85
N ALA A 208 27.83 -12.34 -12.66
CA ALA A 208 26.57 -12.19 -13.40
C ALA A 208 26.79 -12.03 -14.92
N LEU A 209 27.86 -11.35 -15.35
CA LEU A 209 28.24 -11.20 -16.76
C LEU A 209 28.76 -12.49 -17.40
N MET A 210 29.24 -13.44 -16.59
CA MET A 210 29.76 -14.74 -17.04
C MET A 210 28.71 -15.85 -17.08
N MET A 211 27.47 -15.57 -16.66
CA MET A 211 26.36 -16.51 -16.79
C MET A 211 25.88 -16.57 -18.23
#